data_AF-A0A348TUE8-F1
#
_entry.id   AF-A0A348TUE8-F1
#
_cell.length_a   1.000
_cell.length_b   1.000
_cell.length_c   1.000
_cell.angle_alpha   90.00
_cell.angle_beta   90.00
_cell.angle_gamma   90.00
#
_symmetry.space_group_name_H-M   'P 1'
#
loop_
_entity.id
_entity.type
_entity.pdbx_description
1 polymer ?
#
loop_
_entity_poly.entity_id
_entity_poly.type
_entity_poly.pdbx_seq_one_letter_code
_entity_poly.pdbx_strand_id
1 'polypeptide(L)'
;MDLEYALNEIDSAKEWHYAPLVAEGLENPIALNAIIERAFNGTKKERMRGCWILHHISDTRPELFYKKESEMIAQLDQMKTDAEARFILRYYSKYQLPRHDEREGQLLDFSFDAIIAPSQAAAPRVYAMSIVHRMVKKYPELASELAQSIEIACEHGTPGMKSRGGKILKDLAKKGLL
;
A
#
# COMPACT_ATOMS: atom_id res chain seq x y z
N MET A 1 -22.87 13.65 -7.11
CA MET A 1 -22.74 12.58 -8.12
C MET A 1 -22.83 11.27 -7.36
N ASP A 2 -23.66 10.34 -7.80
CA ASP A 2 -23.81 9.06 -7.10
C ASP A 2 -22.50 8.23 -7.17
N LEU A 3 -22.12 7.60 -6.06
CA LEU A 3 -20.86 6.87 -5.93
C LEU A 3 -20.85 5.63 -6.84
N GLU A 4 -21.96 4.89 -6.88
CA GLU A 4 -22.06 3.67 -7.68
C GLU A 4 -21.98 3.98 -9.17
N TYR A 5 -22.71 5.00 -9.63
CA TYR A 5 -22.60 5.51 -10.99
C TYR A 5 -21.17 5.93 -11.34
N ALA A 6 -20.52 6.73 -10.47
CA ALA A 6 -19.17 7.22 -10.72
C ALA A 6 -18.15 6.08 -10.85
N LEU A 7 -18.27 5.06 -10.00
CA LEU A 7 -17.35 3.93 -10.00
C LEU A 7 -17.59 2.94 -11.14
N ASN A 8 -18.78 2.87 -11.74
CA ASN A 8 -19.07 1.84 -12.75
C ASN A 8 -19.16 2.38 -14.19
N GLU A 9 -19.67 3.60 -14.36
CA GLU A 9 -20.10 4.13 -15.66
C GLU A 9 -19.16 5.19 -16.26
N ILE A 10 -18.34 5.86 -15.44
CA ILE A 10 -17.43 6.90 -15.94
C ILE A 10 -16.18 6.29 -16.58
N ASP A 11 -15.76 6.80 -17.75
CA ASP A 11 -14.48 6.44 -18.37
C ASP A 11 -13.31 7.12 -17.64
N SER A 12 -12.39 6.32 -17.10
CA SER A 12 -11.20 6.79 -16.38
C SER A 12 -10.16 7.46 -17.27
N ALA A 13 -10.32 7.44 -18.60
CA ALA A 13 -9.38 8.01 -19.56
C ALA A 13 -9.52 9.54 -19.75
N LYS A 14 -10.48 10.20 -19.11
CA LYS A 14 -10.69 11.66 -19.23
C LYS A 14 -10.78 12.34 -17.85
N GLU A 15 -10.27 13.58 -17.83
CA GLU A 15 -10.25 14.59 -16.75
C GLU A 15 -10.87 14.24 -15.40
N TRP A 16 -10.03 14.12 -14.36
CA TRP A 16 -10.28 14.29 -12.91
C TRP A 16 -11.73 14.12 -12.38
N HIS A 17 -12.50 13.15 -12.89
CA HIS A 17 -13.92 12.98 -12.59
C HIS A 17 -14.18 12.58 -11.14
N TYR A 18 -13.17 12.03 -10.47
CA TYR A 18 -13.26 11.69 -9.07
C TYR A 18 -12.89 12.85 -8.14
N ALA A 19 -12.59 14.07 -8.63
CA ALA A 19 -12.39 15.26 -7.77
C ALA A 19 -13.47 15.39 -6.70
N PRO A 20 -14.76 15.35 -7.08
CA PRO A 20 -15.82 15.56 -6.10
C PRO A 20 -15.83 14.45 -5.05
N LEU A 21 -15.54 13.21 -5.44
CA LEU A 21 -15.47 12.07 -4.52
C LEU A 21 -14.24 12.11 -3.60
N VAL A 22 -13.10 12.57 -4.11
CA VAL A 22 -11.90 12.82 -3.30
C VAL A 22 -12.20 13.94 -2.30
N ALA A 23 -12.75 15.06 -2.75
CA ALA A 23 -13.11 16.20 -1.89
C ALA A 23 -14.14 15.79 -0.83
N GLU A 24 -15.17 15.03 -1.20
CA GLU A 24 -16.17 14.55 -0.27
C GLU A 24 -15.58 13.57 0.75
N GLY A 25 -14.74 12.62 0.31
CA GLY A 25 -14.06 11.68 1.20
C GLY A 25 -13.05 12.33 2.15
N LEU A 26 -12.53 13.51 1.83
CA LEU A 26 -11.63 14.29 2.71
C LEU A 26 -12.35 14.98 3.86
N GLU A 27 -13.63 15.34 3.66
CA GLU A 27 -14.41 16.15 4.60
C GLU A 27 -15.52 15.35 5.32
N ASN A 28 -16.03 14.28 4.69
CA ASN A 28 -17.16 13.53 5.19
C ASN A 28 -16.78 12.07 5.53
N PRO A 29 -16.74 11.70 6.82
CA PRO A 29 -16.44 10.32 7.24
C PRO A 29 -17.40 9.26 6.69
N ILE A 30 -18.66 9.60 6.45
CA ILE A 30 -19.64 8.67 5.87
C ILE A 30 -19.26 8.36 4.42
N ALA A 31 -18.92 9.39 3.64
CA ALA A 31 -18.48 9.22 2.26
C ALA A 31 -17.15 8.45 2.19
N LEU A 32 -16.19 8.76 3.06
CA LEU A 32 -14.93 8.01 3.15
C LEU A 32 -15.18 6.52 3.41
N ASN A 33 -16.03 6.20 4.39
CA ASN A 33 -16.37 4.82 4.70
C ASN A 33 -17.06 4.11 3.52
N ALA A 34 -17.95 4.80 2.79
CA ALA A 34 -18.57 4.24 1.60
C ALA A 34 -17.55 3.98 0.47
N ILE A 35 -16.57 4.86 0.29
CA ILE A 35 -15.48 4.66 -0.69
C ILE A 35 -14.60 3.48 -0.28
N ILE A 36 -14.25 3.36 1.00
CA ILE A 36 -13.47 2.21 1.53
C ILE A 36 -14.23 0.90 1.29
N GLU A 37 -15.52 0.86 1.62
CA GLU A 37 -16.35 -0.33 1.42
C GLU A 37 -16.38 -0.75 -0.05
N ARG A 38 -16.56 0.19 -0.99
CA ARG A 38 -16.51 -0.12 -2.43
C ARG A 38 -15.10 -0.52 -2.89
N ALA A 39 -14.05 0.09 -2.34
CA ALA A 39 -12.66 -0.23 -2.66
C ALA A 39 -12.26 -1.65 -2.22
N PHE A 40 -12.82 -2.15 -1.12
CA PHE A 40 -12.41 -3.41 -0.48
C PHE A 40 -13.40 -4.56 -0.69
N ASN A 41 -14.68 -4.26 -0.91
CA ASN A 41 -15.76 -5.23 -1.00
C ASN A 41 -16.59 -5.13 -2.29
N GLY A 42 -16.35 -4.13 -3.13
CA GLY A 42 -17.09 -3.90 -4.37
C GLY A 42 -16.74 -4.85 -5.54
N THR A 43 -17.27 -4.53 -6.72
CA THR A 43 -16.92 -5.18 -7.99
C THR A 43 -15.46 -4.93 -8.36
N LYS A 44 -14.92 -5.66 -9.35
CA LYS A 44 -13.55 -5.43 -9.85
C LYS A 44 -13.30 -3.97 -10.24
N LYS A 45 -14.27 -3.29 -10.88
CA LYS A 45 -14.15 -1.88 -11.27
C LYS A 45 -14.14 -0.98 -10.04
N GLU A 46 -15.08 -1.20 -9.10
CA GLU A 46 -15.20 -0.43 -7.86
C GLU A 46 -13.93 -0.56 -7.01
N ARG A 47 -13.36 -1.76 -6.88
CA ARG A 47 -12.10 -1.98 -6.17
C ARG A 47 -10.95 -1.18 -6.75
N MET A 48 -10.76 -1.27 -8.07
CA MET A 48 -9.68 -0.58 -8.77
C MET A 48 -9.82 0.95 -8.67
N ARG A 49 -11.02 1.48 -8.92
CA ARG A 49 -11.29 2.93 -8.91
C ARG A 49 -11.36 3.49 -7.49
N GLY A 50 -11.98 2.76 -6.57
CA GLY A 50 -12.01 3.08 -5.15
C GLY A 50 -10.61 3.19 -4.56
N CYS A 51 -9.74 2.19 -4.77
CA CYS A 51 -8.35 2.27 -4.33
C CYS A 51 -7.58 3.46 -4.94
N TRP A 52 -7.88 3.84 -6.18
CA TRP A 52 -7.32 5.04 -6.81
C TRP A 52 -7.79 6.32 -6.11
N ILE A 53 -9.07 6.44 -5.78
CA ILE A 53 -9.61 7.56 -4.98
C ILE A 53 -8.92 7.60 -3.61
N LEU A 54 -8.79 6.44 -2.94
CA LEU A 54 -8.14 6.35 -1.64
C LEU A 54 -6.66 6.76 -1.69
N HIS A 55 -5.94 6.51 -2.79
CA HIS A 55 -4.59 7.05 -2.98
C HIS A 55 -4.57 8.58 -2.87
N HIS A 56 -5.46 9.26 -3.58
CA HIS A 56 -5.56 10.72 -3.54
C HIS A 56 -5.96 11.23 -2.15
N ILE A 57 -6.95 10.62 -1.52
CA ILE A 57 -7.34 10.98 -0.15
C ILE A 57 -6.15 10.81 0.81
N SER A 58 -5.43 9.69 0.74
CA SER A 58 -4.27 9.45 1.60
C SER A 58 -3.09 10.38 1.33
N ASP A 59 -2.96 10.89 0.10
CA ASP A 59 -1.95 11.87 -0.27
C ASP A 59 -2.23 13.26 0.29
N THR A 60 -3.49 13.58 0.56
CA THR A 60 -3.90 14.85 1.15
C THR A 60 -4.04 14.77 2.67
N ARG A 61 -4.73 13.74 3.19
CA ARG A 61 -5.03 13.55 4.62
C ARG A 61 -4.81 12.10 5.07
N PRO A 62 -3.55 11.65 5.24
CA PRO A 62 -3.25 10.29 5.66
C PRO A 62 -3.81 9.93 7.04
N GLU A 63 -4.03 10.91 7.92
CA GLU A 63 -4.56 10.70 9.27
C GLU A 63 -5.96 10.10 9.31
N LEU A 64 -6.74 10.23 8.23
CA LEU A 64 -8.07 9.64 8.11
C LEU A 64 -8.04 8.10 8.16
N PHE A 65 -6.91 7.49 7.80
CA PHE A 65 -6.74 6.03 7.79
C PHE A 65 -6.17 5.47 9.10
N TYR A 66 -5.81 6.30 10.08
CA TYR A 66 -5.18 5.82 11.33
C TYR A 66 -6.08 4.87 12.12
N LYS A 67 -7.40 5.09 12.08
CA LYS A 67 -8.39 4.24 12.73
C LYS A 67 -8.87 3.08 11.84
N LYS A 68 -8.33 2.98 10.62
CA LYS A 68 -8.67 1.96 9.61
C LYS A 68 -7.64 0.85 9.51
N GLU A 69 -6.63 0.84 10.38
CA GLU A 69 -5.54 -0.12 10.30
C GLU A 69 -6.00 -1.59 10.33
N SER A 70 -6.98 -1.93 11.18
CA SER A 70 -7.49 -3.30 11.26
C SER A 70 -8.16 -3.75 9.96
N GLU A 71 -8.96 -2.86 9.37
CA GLU A 71 -9.67 -3.10 8.11
C GLU A 71 -8.67 -3.21 6.95
N MET A 72 -7.70 -2.30 6.87
CA MET A 72 -6.69 -2.28 5.82
C MET A 72 -5.75 -3.49 5.86
N ILE A 73 -5.32 -3.93 7.05
CA ILE A 73 -4.42 -5.09 7.16
C ILE A 73 -5.19 -6.38 6.85
N ALA A 74 -6.39 -6.57 7.40
CA ALA A 74 -7.22 -7.73 7.09
C ALA A 74 -7.56 -7.83 5.59
N GLN A 75 -7.64 -6.69 4.89
CA GLN A 75 -7.91 -6.67 3.45
C GLN A 75 -6.80 -7.32 2.60
N LEU A 76 -5.55 -7.36 3.09
CA LEU A 76 -4.44 -7.98 2.37
C LEU A 76 -4.65 -9.49 2.17
N ASP A 77 -5.32 -10.17 3.11
CA ASP A 77 -5.59 -11.61 3.06
C ASP A 77 -6.73 -11.99 2.10
N GLN A 78 -7.63 -11.05 1.82
CA GLN A 78 -8.85 -11.29 1.04
C GLN A 78 -8.94 -10.46 -0.26
N MET A 79 -7.86 -9.78 -0.62
CA MET A 79 -7.79 -8.97 -1.84
C MET A 79 -8.19 -9.75 -3.09
N LYS A 80 -8.88 -9.08 -4.01
CA LYS A 80 -9.31 -9.67 -5.30
C LYS A 80 -8.66 -8.98 -6.49
N THR A 81 -8.02 -7.84 -6.29
CA THR A 81 -7.24 -7.15 -7.33
C THR A 81 -5.92 -6.63 -6.76
N ASP A 82 -4.97 -6.31 -7.66
CA ASP A 82 -3.68 -5.70 -7.27
C ASP A 82 -3.84 -4.28 -6.71
N ALA A 83 -5.02 -3.65 -6.90
CA ALA A 83 -5.27 -2.29 -6.47
C ALA A 83 -5.31 -2.18 -4.94
N GLU A 84 -5.90 -3.16 -4.25
CA GLU A 84 -5.96 -3.20 -2.78
C GLU A 84 -4.55 -3.24 -2.18
N ALA A 85 -3.72 -4.23 -2.54
CA ALA A 85 -2.35 -4.33 -2.05
C ALA A 85 -1.52 -3.09 -2.42
N ARG A 86 -1.68 -2.56 -3.63
CA ARG A 86 -0.98 -1.33 -4.03
C ARG A 86 -1.37 -0.14 -3.16
N PHE A 87 -2.67 0.03 -2.86
CA PHE A 87 -3.14 1.08 -1.96
C PHE A 87 -2.59 0.91 -0.55
N ILE A 88 -2.81 -0.24 0.06
CA ILE A 88 -2.47 -0.52 1.45
C ILE A 88 -0.96 -0.43 1.66
N LEU A 89 -0.16 -1.09 0.82
CA LEU A 89 1.30 -1.04 0.96
C LEU A 89 1.86 0.33 0.64
N ARG A 90 1.33 1.06 -0.34
CA ARG A 90 1.77 2.44 -0.60
C ARG A 90 1.52 3.31 0.63
N TYR A 91 0.33 3.21 1.22
CA TYR A 91 -0.04 3.94 2.43
C TYR A 91 0.99 3.68 3.54
N TYR A 92 1.23 2.42 3.89
CA TYR A 92 2.18 2.06 4.95
C TYR A 92 3.66 2.27 4.59
N SER A 93 4.01 2.37 3.30
CA SER A 93 5.38 2.71 2.91
C SER A 93 5.73 4.18 3.17
N LYS A 94 4.73 5.07 3.25
CA LYS A 94 4.91 6.53 3.33
C LYS A 94 4.39 7.14 4.63
N TYR A 95 3.27 6.65 5.15
CA TYR A 95 2.55 7.25 6.28
C TYR A 95 2.67 6.43 7.56
N GLN A 96 1.79 6.63 8.53
CA GLN A 96 1.87 5.98 9.83
C GLN A 96 1.82 4.44 9.70
N LEU A 97 2.81 3.76 10.28
CA LEU A 97 2.80 2.29 10.42
C LEU A 97 1.73 1.87 11.46
N PRO A 98 1.24 0.60 11.42
CA PRO A 98 0.28 0.11 12.38
C PRO A 98 0.73 0.36 13.82
N ARG A 99 -0.22 0.67 14.71
CA ARG A 99 0.08 1.02 16.11
C ARG A 99 0.16 -0.19 17.05
N HIS A 100 -0.32 -1.34 16.58
CA HIS A 100 -0.45 -2.55 17.36
C HIS A 100 0.52 -3.60 16.81
N ASP A 101 1.31 -4.21 17.69
CA ASP A 101 2.37 -5.15 17.30
C ASP A 101 1.84 -6.33 16.48
N GLU A 102 0.63 -6.82 16.77
CA GLU A 102 -0.04 -7.88 15.97
C GLU A 102 -0.20 -7.47 14.50
N ARG A 103 -0.63 -6.23 14.24
CA ARG A 103 -0.83 -5.72 12.88
C ARG A 103 0.49 -5.36 12.20
N GLU A 104 1.51 -4.98 12.98
CA GLU A 104 2.86 -4.84 12.44
C GLU A 104 3.40 -6.19 11.96
N GLY A 105 3.23 -7.26 12.75
CA GLY A 105 3.60 -8.62 12.36
C GLY A 105 2.90 -9.06 11.08
N GLN A 106 1.57 -8.94 11.01
CA GLN A 106 0.81 -9.27 9.80
C GLN A 106 1.28 -8.49 8.56
N LEU A 107 1.53 -7.18 8.71
CA LEU A 107 2.02 -6.35 7.62
C LEU A 107 3.45 -6.75 7.21
N LEU A 108 4.28 -7.14 8.17
CA LEU A 108 5.66 -7.55 7.95
C LEU A 108 5.71 -8.87 7.16
N ASP A 109 4.95 -9.87 7.60
CA ASP A 109 4.84 -11.18 6.96
C ASP A 109 4.38 -11.02 5.50
N PHE A 110 3.27 -10.29 5.29
CA PHE A 110 2.79 -9.99 3.94
C PHE A 110 3.83 -9.23 3.11
N SER A 111 4.58 -8.32 3.73
CA SER A 111 5.60 -7.54 3.01
C SER A 111 6.76 -8.42 2.57
N PHE A 112 7.27 -9.31 3.42
CA PHE A 112 8.33 -10.24 3.02
C PHE A 112 7.88 -11.17 1.90
N ASP A 113 6.69 -11.75 2.02
CA ASP A 113 6.09 -12.58 0.98
C ASP A 113 5.95 -11.82 -0.34
N ALA A 114 5.44 -10.58 -0.28
CA ALA A 114 5.30 -9.72 -1.45
C ALA A 114 6.65 -9.39 -2.09
N ILE A 115 7.72 -9.15 -1.32
CA ILE A 115 9.05 -8.82 -1.86
C ILE A 115 9.53 -9.94 -2.78
N ILE A 116 9.41 -11.20 -2.37
CA ILE A 116 9.95 -12.35 -3.11
C ILE A 116 8.97 -12.94 -4.13
N ALA A 117 7.66 -12.66 -4.02
CA ALA A 117 6.65 -13.16 -4.94
C ALA A 117 6.85 -12.65 -6.39
N PRO A 118 7.22 -13.50 -7.37
CA PRO A 118 7.40 -13.06 -8.76
C PRO A 118 6.08 -12.71 -9.45
N SER A 119 4.95 -13.25 -8.97
CA SER A 119 3.60 -12.97 -9.46
C SER A 119 3.10 -11.58 -9.07
N GLN A 120 3.70 -10.96 -8.04
CA GLN A 120 3.29 -9.63 -7.59
C GLN A 120 3.77 -8.53 -8.53
N ALA A 121 2.89 -7.56 -8.78
CA ALA A 121 3.23 -6.38 -9.56
C ALA A 121 4.41 -5.62 -8.91
N ALA A 122 5.26 -5.00 -9.73
CA ALA A 122 6.49 -4.36 -9.24
C ALA A 122 6.27 -3.28 -8.16
N ALA A 123 5.17 -2.52 -8.24
CA ALA A 123 4.89 -1.44 -7.29
C ALA A 123 4.62 -1.94 -5.85
N PRO A 124 3.69 -2.87 -5.58
CA PRO A 124 3.56 -3.56 -4.30
C PRO A 124 4.90 -4.04 -3.71
N ARG A 125 5.74 -4.70 -4.52
CA ARG A 125 7.05 -5.21 -4.07
C ARG A 125 7.98 -4.09 -3.59
N VAL A 126 8.04 -2.97 -4.32
CA VAL A 126 8.80 -1.77 -3.93
C VAL A 126 8.28 -1.15 -2.64
N TYR A 127 6.96 -1.11 -2.45
CA TYR A 127 6.36 -0.61 -1.22
C TYR A 127 6.65 -1.54 -0.04
N ALA A 128 6.56 -2.85 -0.24
CA ALA A 128 6.90 -3.86 0.77
C ALA A 128 8.36 -3.72 1.24
N MET A 129 9.33 -3.61 0.32
CA MET A 129 10.74 -3.31 0.67
C MET A 129 10.86 -2.07 1.58
N SER A 130 10.07 -1.04 1.27
CA SER A 130 10.08 0.22 2.02
C SER A 130 9.46 0.08 3.41
N ILE A 131 8.40 -0.73 3.56
CA ILE A 131 7.74 -1.00 4.83
C ILE A 131 8.70 -1.72 5.77
N VAL A 132 9.27 -2.84 5.31
CA VAL A 132 10.24 -3.61 6.10
C VAL A 132 11.41 -2.72 6.49
N HIS A 133 11.98 -1.94 5.56
CA HIS A 133 13.07 -1.01 5.86
C HIS A 133 12.71 0.03 6.93
N ARG A 134 11.47 0.50 6.96
CA ARG A 134 11.01 1.41 8.02
C ARG A 134 10.87 0.68 9.36
N MET A 135 10.41 -0.57 9.35
CA MET A 135 10.27 -1.41 10.54
C MET A 135 11.62 -1.84 11.11
N VAL A 136 12.69 -1.94 10.32
CA VAL A 136 14.07 -2.18 10.79
C VAL A 136 14.52 -1.14 11.83
N LYS A 137 13.94 0.06 11.85
CA LYS A 137 14.22 1.04 12.92
C LYS A 137 13.75 0.58 14.30
N LYS A 138 12.65 -0.16 14.36
CA LYS A 138 12.08 -0.75 15.58
C LYS A 138 12.65 -2.16 15.83
N TYR A 139 12.93 -2.90 14.76
CA TYR A 139 13.38 -4.29 14.76
C TYR A 139 14.68 -4.46 13.94
N PRO A 140 15.84 -4.04 14.46
CA PRO A 140 17.12 -4.08 13.72
C PRO A 140 17.52 -5.47 13.21
N GLU A 141 17.08 -6.52 13.89
CA GLU A 141 17.30 -7.93 13.53
C GLU A 141 16.76 -8.30 12.15
N LEU A 142 15.77 -7.56 11.63
CA LEU A 142 15.20 -7.78 10.30
C LEU A 142 16.12 -7.34 9.15
N ALA A 143 17.22 -6.62 9.45
CA ALA A 143 18.07 -6.02 8.42
C ALA A 143 18.69 -7.07 7.49
N SER A 144 19.24 -8.16 8.03
CA SER A 144 19.87 -9.22 7.25
C SER A 144 18.87 -10.00 6.42
N GLU A 145 17.65 -10.21 6.92
CA GLU A 145 16.57 -10.86 6.18
C GLU A 145 16.09 -9.97 5.03
N LEU A 146 15.85 -8.68 5.28
CA LEU A 146 15.48 -7.71 4.25
C LEU A 146 16.53 -7.62 3.15
N ALA A 147 17.82 -7.66 3.50
CA ALA A 147 18.89 -7.61 2.50
C ALA A 147 18.82 -8.81 1.56
N GLN A 148 18.69 -10.02 2.10
CA GLN A 148 18.54 -11.25 1.32
C GLN A 148 17.29 -11.22 0.44
N SER A 149 16.14 -10.80 0.98
CA SER A 149 14.90 -10.70 0.18
C SER A 149 15.05 -9.69 -0.97
N ILE A 150 15.75 -8.57 -0.75
CA ILE A 150 16.02 -7.57 -1.79
C ILE A 150 16.93 -8.15 -2.88
N GLU A 151 17.99 -8.86 -2.51
CA GLU A 151 18.92 -9.47 -3.45
C GLU A 151 18.19 -10.46 -4.38
N ILE A 152 17.43 -11.38 -3.80
CA ILE A 152 16.60 -12.35 -4.54
C ILE A 152 15.60 -11.61 -5.45
N ALA A 153 14.88 -10.63 -4.92
CA ALA A 153 13.88 -9.89 -5.69
C ALA A 153 14.48 -9.07 -6.84
N CYS A 154 15.72 -8.58 -6.68
CA CYS A 154 16.39 -7.72 -7.65
C CYS A 154 17.10 -8.50 -8.77
N GLU A 155 17.40 -9.79 -8.61
CA GLU A 155 18.05 -10.60 -9.66
C GLU A 155 17.31 -10.49 -11.01
N HIS A 156 15.98 -10.66 -10.96
CA HIS A 156 15.08 -10.49 -12.11
C HIS A 156 14.10 -9.30 -11.94
N GLY A 157 14.41 -8.39 -11.01
CA GLY A 157 13.55 -7.26 -10.67
C GLY A 157 13.56 -6.15 -11.72
N THR A 158 12.47 -5.38 -11.74
CA THR A 158 12.37 -4.16 -12.57
C THR A 158 13.41 -3.11 -12.20
N PRO A 159 13.72 -2.12 -13.07
CA PRO A 159 14.62 -1.01 -12.73
C PRO A 159 14.20 -0.26 -11.46
N GLY A 160 12.89 -0.11 -11.22
CA GLY A 160 12.36 0.52 -10.01
C GLY A 160 12.67 -0.28 -8.75
N MET A 161 12.56 -1.61 -8.81
CA MET A 161 12.93 -2.50 -7.71
C MET A 161 14.43 -2.44 -7.43
N LYS A 162 15.28 -2.58 -8.46
CA LYS A 162 16.75 -2.48 -8.32
C LYS A 162 17.17 -1.14 -7.71
N SER A 163 16.54 -0.04 -8.16
CA SER A 163 16.80 1.30 -7.63
C SER A 163 16.42 1.42 -6.16
N ARG A 164 15.23 0.93 -5.76
CA ARG A 164 14.79 1.00 -4.37
C ARG A 164 15.61 0.08 -3.46
N GLY A 165 15.79 -1.18 -3.87
CA GLY A 165 16.58 -2.17 -3.14
C GLY A 165 18.00 -1.69 -2.88
N GLY A 166 18.69 -1.19 -3.91
CA GLY A 166 20.04 -0.65 -3.76
C GLY A 166 20.12 0.57 -2.82
N LYS A 167 19.08 1.42 -2.75
CA LYS A 167 19.03 2.52 -1.78
C LYS A 167 18.88 2.01 -0.34
N ILE A 168 18.08 0.97 -0.15
CA ILE A 168 17.85 0.36 1.17
C ILE A 168 19.14 -0.32 1.66
N LEU A 169 19.76 -1.18 0.85
CA LEU A 169 21.00 -1.88 1.20
C LEU A 169 22.11 -0.89 1.60
N LYS A 170 22.26 0.21 0.85
CA LYS A 170 23.22 1.27 1.18
C LYS A 170 22.92 1.95 2.51
N ASP A 171 21.65 2.20 2.82
CA ASP A 171 21.25 2.81 4.10
C ASP A 171 21.51 1.86 5.28
N LEU A 172 21.23 0.56 5.12
CA LEU A 172 21.47 -0.46 6.14
C LEU A 172 22.98 -0.61 6.45
N ALA A 173 23.82 -0.72 5.42
CA ALA A 173 25.27 -0.76 5.57
C ALA A 173 25.82 0.51 6.24
N LYS A 174 25.33 1.70 5.84
CA LYS A 174 25.71 2.97 6.46
C LYS A 174 25.37 3.02 7.97
N LYS A 175 24.34 2.30 8.40
CA LYS A 175 23.92 2.19 9.81
C LYS A 175 24.63 1.07 10.58
N GLY A 176 25.52 0.30 9.94
CA GLY A 176 26.19 -0.84 10.57
C GLY A 176 25.25 -2.02 10.85
N LEU A 177 24.15 -2.13 10.09
CA LEU A 177 23.18 -3.24 10.21
C LEU A 177 23.43 -4.38 9.21
N LEU A 178 24.35 -4.16 8.26
CA LEU A 178 24.91 -5.15 7.32
C LEU A 178 26.43 -4.98 7.32
#